data_AF-A0A6P8I147-F1
#
_entry.id   AF-A0A6P8I147-F1
#
_cell.length_a   1.000
_cell.length_b   1.000
_cell.length_c   1.000
_cell.angle_alpha   90.00
_cell.angle_beta   90.00
_cell.angle_gamma   90.00
#
_symmetry.space_group_name_H-M   'P 1'
#
loop_
_entity.id
_entity.type
_entity.pdbx_description
1 polymer ?
#
loop_
_entity_poly.entity_id
_entity_poly.type
_entity_poly.pdbx_seq_one_letter_code
_entity_poly.pdbx_strand_id
1 'polypeptide(L)'
;MGNFVGRDEQPNSEKDIIELRIYEIVEKLYPEHCEKITGMLLEVDENELKELLENQEELSNRIERAAMVVRQTSTVTLVPTHDIGNKVYGTVQQLYPVFARQITGMLLELGEGRLVELLDNKDQFIEHIHKAAAVTMETEVNKKATRKDKNTPTQKQDNDISKAVSLEEEQEKEQLACQIFLKVVNQHPNTADRITGMLLEMDIPNLREINNDNEILMEKVSQAVQALGEEEKSCGSDDKENTHGSLGKQENESFLRQIESELNLSNLKRRLVGLDDDIKKELIGEELYKILLKIYPHYADKITGMLLEMDMNILLETLANPELLQNRVEQAVAALDDKS
;
A
#
# COMPACT_ATOMS: atom_id res chain seq x y z
N MET A 1 -24.69 10.18 33.11
CA MET A 1 -25.18 11.55 32.81
C MET A 1 -24.43 12.51 33.73
N GLY A 2 -23.24 12.94 33.31
CA GLY A 2 -22.51 14.01 33.99
C GLY A 2 -22.80 15.30 33.23
N ASN A 3 -23.48 16.23 33.89
CA ASN A 3 -23.93 17.49 33.30
C ASN A 3 -22.74 18.36 32.92
N PHE A 4 -22.56 18.57 31.61
CA PHE A 4 -21.77 19.69 31.09
C PHE A 4 -22.65 20.94 31.19
N VAL A 5 -22.52 21.67 32.29
CA VAL A 5 -23.23 22.94 32.49
C VAL A 5 -22.47 24.04 31.77
N GLY A 6 -23.15 24.67 30.81
CA GLY A 6 -23.12 26.10 30.50
C GLY A 6 -21.77 26.81 30.41
N ARG A 7 -21.38 27.14 29.17
CA ARG A 7 -20.60 28.36 28.91
C ARG A 7 -21.33 29.56 29.51
N ASP A 8 -20.57 30.49 30.09
CA ASP A 8 -20.96 31.82 30.58
C ASP A 8 -21.23 31.96 32.09
N GLU A 9 -20.31 31.51 32.95
CA GLU A 9 -20.15 32.07 34.30
C GLU A 9 -18.67 32.43 34.54
N GLN A 10 -18.42 33.68 34.97
CA GLN A 10 -17.10 34.10 35.41
C GLN A 10 -16.65 33.17 36.56
N PRO A 11 -15.43 32.61 36.53
CA PRO A 11 -14.98 31.63 37.53
C PRO A 11 -14.94 32.29 38.91
N ASN A 12 -15.94 32.02 39.74
CA ASN A 12 -16.13 32.68 41.04
C ASN A 12 -15.71 31.77 42.20
N SER A 13 -15.26 30.54 41.90
CA SER A 13 -14.69 29.60 42.87
C SER A 13 -13.19 29.37 42.59
N GLU A 14 -12.41 29.14 43.65
CA GLU A 14 -10.97 28.82 43.52
C GLU A 14 -10.73 27.59 42.65
N LYS A 15 -11.67 26.64 42.68
CA LYS A 15 -11.63 25.42 41.87
C LYS A 15 -11.73 25.74 40.38
N ASP A 16 -12.65 26.61 39.96
CA ASP A 16 -12.81 26.96 38.54
C ASP A 16 -11.55 27.66 37.99
N ILE A 17 -10.85 28.43 38.81
CA ILE A 17 -9.59 29.10 38.44
C ILE A 17 -8.48 28.06 38.22
N ILE A 18 -8.41 27.03 39.07
CA ILE A 18 -7.46 25.92 38.95
C ILE A 18 -7.77 25.10 37.70
N GLU A 19 -9.05 24.80 37.46
CA GLU A 19 -9.52 24.07 36.28
C GLU A 19 -9.13 24.79 34.99
N LEU A 20 -9.40 26.10 34.90
CA LEU A 20 -9.01 26.94 33.77
C LEU A 20 -7.49 26.96 33.57
N ARG A 21 -6.72 27.04 34.66
CA ARG A 21 -5.26 27.11 34.57
C ARG A 21 -4.65 25.80 34.05
N ILE A 22 -5.16 24.67 34.51
CA ILE A 22 -4.74 23.35 34.02
C ILE A 22 -5.17 23.19 32.56
N TYR A 23 -6.38 23.61 32.19
CA TYR A 23 -6.83 23.59 30.80
C TYR A 23 -5.89 24.38 29.88
N GLU A 24 -5.54 25.62 30.23
CA GLU A 24 -4.61 26.45 29.43
C GLU A 24 -3.24 25.79 29.23
N ILE A 25 -2.73 25.08 30.24
CA ILE A 25 -1.43 24.39 30.17
C ILE A 25 -1.54 23.17 29.25
N VAL A 26 -2.61 22.39 29.41
CA VAL A 26 -2.86 21.20 28.59
C VAL A 26 -3.13 21.58 27.14
N GLU A 27 -3.90 22.64 26.88
CA GLU A 27 -4.24 23.11 25.53
C GLU A 27 -2.99 23.50 24.73
N LYS A 28 -2.01 24.13 25.40
CA LYS A 28 -0.71 24.48 24.79
C LYS A 28 0.13 23.25 24.42
N LEU A 29 0.01 22.16 25.17
CA LEU A 29 0.83 20.95 24.98
C LEU A 29 0.14 19.91 24.09
N TYR A 30 -1.18 19.77 24.20
CA TYR A 30 -1.99 18.72 23.58
C TYR A 30 -3.35 19.26 23.11
N PRO A 31 -3.40 20.12 22.08
CA PRO A 31 -4.64 20.77 21.63
C PRO A 31 -5.70 19.77 21.15
N GLU A 32 -5.30 18.67 20.49
CA GLU A 32 -6.24 17.67 19.96
C GLU A 32 -6.90 16.79 21.04
N HIS A 33 -6.30 16.69 22.22
CA HIS A 33 -6.74 15.80 23.30
C HIS A 33 -7.00 16.54 24.61
N CYS A 34 -7.07 17.87 24.54
CA CYS A 34 -7.13 18.75 25.70
C CYS A 34 -8.30 18.40 26.62
N GLU A 35 -9.52 18.29 26.09
CA GLU A 35 -10.72 18.03 26.91
C GLU A 35 -10.63 16.70 27.68
N LYS A 36 -10.09 15.64 27.05
CA LYS A 36 -9.95 14.32 27.69
C LYS A 36 -8.84 14.31 28.72
N ILE A 37 -7.69 14.90 28.39
CA ILE A 37 -6.53 14.96 29.30
C ILE A 37 -6.88 15.83 30.51
N THR A 38 -7.46 17.01 30.29
CA THR A 38 -7.93 17.87 31.38
C THR A 38 -8.99 17.16 32.21
N GLY A 39 -9.97 16.49 31.58
CA GLY A 39 -10.98 15.71 32.31
C GLY A 39 -10.37 14.66 33.25
N MET A 40 -9.37 13.91 32.77
CA MET A 40 -8.66 12.92 33.59
C MET A 40 -7.85 13.53 34.73
N LEU A 41 -7.26 14.70 34.51
CA LEU A 41 -6.50 15.41 35.55
C LEU A 41 -7.42 16.00 36.62
N LEU A 42 -8.64 16.41 36.25
CA LEU A 42 -9.63 16.96 37.16
C LEU A 42 -10.39 15.91 38.00
N GLU A 43 -10.07 14.62 37.84
CA GLU A 43 -10.60 13.55 38.70
C GLU A 43 -9.92 13.49 40.08
N VAL A 44 -8.89 14.31 40.31
CA VAL A 44 -8.23 14.43 41.62
C VAL A 44 -8.79 15.57 42.47
N ASP A 45 -8.53 15.53 43.77
CA ASP A 45 -9.06 16.52 44.71
C ASP A 45 -8.37 17.88 44.59
N GLU A 46 -9.02 18.91 45.12
CA GLU A 46 -8.58 20.30 45.00
C GLU A 46 -7.19 20.56 45.61
N ASN A 47 -6.82 19.84 46.68
CA ASN A 47 -5.51 20.03 47.31
C ASN A 47 -4.39 19.41 46.44
N GLU A 48 -4.65 18.23 45.86
CA GLU A 48 -3.73 17.60 44.92
C GLU A 48 -3.57 18.43 43.63
N LEU A 49 -4.65 19.04 43.13
CA LEU A 49 -4.59 19.97 41.99
C LEU A 49 -3.77 21.24 42.28
N LYS A 50 -3.86 21.78 43.49
CA LYS A 50 -3.05 22.93 43.93
C LYS A 50 -1.56 22.55 43.98
N GLU A 51 -1.22 21.41 44.56
CA GLU A 51 0.16 20.90 44.63
C GLU A 51 0.74 20.65 43.23
N LEU A 52 -0.08 20.12 42.31
CA LEU A 52 0.31 19.96 40.90
C LEU A 52 0.61 21.30 40.21
N LEU A 53 -0.18 22.36 40.48
CA LEU A 53 0.09 23.68 39.91
C LEU A 53 1.33 24.35 40.50
N GLU A 54 1.72 24.01 41.74
CA GLU A 54 2.98 24.47 42.35
C GLU A 54 4.19 23.76 41.75
N ASN A 55 4.05 22.51 41.29
CA ASN A 55 5.12 21.72 40.70
C ASN A 55 4.90 21.44 39.20
N GLN A 56 5.48 22.30 38.37
CA GLN A 56 5.39 22.20 36.91
C GLN A 56 5.92 20.86 36.34
N GLU A 57 6.90 20.23 36.98
CA GLU A 57 7.46 18.94 36.55
C GLU A 57 6.47 17.80 36.80
N GLU A 58 5.85 17.77 38.00
CA GLU A 58 4.84 16.76 38.34
C GLU A 58 3.59 16.91 37.47
N LEU A 59 3.16 18.15 37.23
CA LEU A 59 2.06 18.43 36.31
C LEU A 59 2.38 17.94 34.89
N SER A 60 3.58 18.21 34.37
CA SER A 60 4.00 17.74 33.05
C SER A 60 4.01 16.21 32.96
N ASN A 61 4.58 15.53 33.97
CA ASN A 61 4.61 14.06 34.04
C ASN A 61 3.20 13.48 34.06
N ARG A 62 2.27 14.13 34.77
CA ARG A 62 0.88 13.67 34.87
C ARG A 62 0.10 13.92 33.59
N ILE A 63 0.32 15.06 32.93
CA ILE A 63 -0.21 15.35 31.60
C ILE A 63 0.29 14.31 30.60
N GLU A 64 1.58 13.95 30.62
CA GLU A 64 2.14 12.93 29.74
C GLU A 64 1.52 11.55 29.99
N ARG A 65 1.36 11.14 31.26
CA ARG A 65 0.67 9.90 31.61
C ARG A 65 -0.78 9.90 31.11
N ALA A 66 -1.51 10.99 31.33
CA ALA A 66 -2.87 11.14 30.83
C ALA A 66 -2.90 11.11 29.30
N ALA A 67 -1.96 11.75 28.61
CA ALA A 67 -1.82 11.71 27.16
C ALA A 67 -1.53 10.29 26.65
N MET A 68 -0.69 9.51 27.33
CA MET A 68 -0.46 8.10 27.01
C MET A 68 -1.76 7.30 27.12
N VAL A 69 -2.51 7.47 28.19
CA VAL A 69 -3.81 6.79 28.38
C VAL A 69 -4.82 7.25 27.35
N VAL A 70 -4.89 8.54 27.01
CA VAL A 70 -5.78 9.07 25.97
C VAL A 70 -5.40 8.55 24.59
N ARG A 71 -4.11 8.37 24.29
CA ARG A 71 -3.66 7.70 23.06
C ARG A 71 -4.04 6.22 23.05
N GLN A 72 -3.89 5.52 24.18
CA GLN A 72 -4.28 4.11 24.35
C GLN A 72 -5.80 3.89 24.42
N THR A 73 -6.60 4.90 24.75
CA THR A 73 -8.06 4.83 24.80
C THR A 73 -8.72 5.46 23.59
N SER A 74 -8.05 6.35 22.86
CA SER A 74 -8.49 6.84 21.54
C SER A 74 -8.29 5.79 20.44
N THR A 75 -7.50 4.73 20.68
CA THR A 75 -7.54 3.49 19.88
C THR A 75 -8.77 2.61 20.18
N VAL A 76 -9.55 2.92 21.22
CA VAL A 76 -10.76 2.16 21.61
C VAL A 76 -12.06 2.76 21.03
N THR A 77 -11.99 3.87 20.30
CA THR A 77 -13.13 4.37 19.51
C THR A 77 -13.10 3.83 18.08
N LEU A 78 -13.73 2.66 17.91
CA LEU A 78 -14.34 2.16 16.66
C LEU A 78 -13.41 1.97 15.46
N VAL A 79 -12.41 1.08 15.58
CA VAL A 79 -12.13 0.21 14.42
C VAL A 79 -13.17 -0.92 14.50
N PRO A 80 -14.00 -1.16 13.46
CA PRO A 80 -14.84 -2.34 13.44
C PRO A 80 -13.91 -3.56 13.52
N THR A 81 -13.84 -4.20 14.69
CA THR A 81 -13.07 -5.43 14.92
C THR A 81 -13.57 -6.61 14.09
N HIS A 82 -14.67 -6.43 13.34
CA HIS A 82 -15.19 -7.43 12.42
C HIS A 82 -14.30 -7.66 11.18
N ASP A 83 -13.42 -6.72 10.80
CA ASP A 83 -12.68 -6.80 9.52
C ASP A 83 -11.16 -7.00 9.65
N ILE A 84 -10.64 -7.24 10.86
CA ILE A 84 -9.20 -7.54 11.03
C ILE A 84 -8.85 -8.80 10.24
N GLY A 85 -9.70 -9.82 10.27
CA GLY A 85 -9.55 -11.02 9.45
C GLY A 85 -9.48 -10.72 7.96
N ASN A 86 -10.31 -9.80 7.45
CA ASN A 86 -10.31 -9.42 6.04
C ASN A 86 -9.07 -8.62 5.65
N LYS A 87 -8.59 -7.73 6.53
CA LYS A 87 -7.36 -6.96 6.31
C LYS A 87 -6.10 -7.84 6.34
N VAL A 88 -6.03 -8.75 7.32
CA VAL A 88 -4.97 -9.75 7.42
C VAL A 88 -5.03 -10.65 6.20
N TYR A 89 -6.20 -11.19 5.84
CA TYR A 89 -6.39 -12.04 4.67
C TYR A 89 -5.99 -11.34 3.38
N GLY A 90 -6.42 -10.09 3.15
CA GLY A 90 -6.07 -9.34 1.95
C GLY A 90 -4.56 -9.13 1.82
N THR A 91 -3.87 -8.84 2.92
CA THR A 91 -2.40 -8.66 2.92
C THR A 91 -1.68 -9.99 2.70
N VAL A 92 -2.11 -11.04 3.39
CA VAL A 92 -1.55 -12.39 3.22
C VAL A 92 -1.80 -12.91 1.81
N GLN A 93 -2.97 -12.64 1.22
CA GLN A 93 -3.35 -13.08 -0.13
C GLN A 93 -2.46 -12.45 -1.20
N GLN A 94 -2.00 -11.21 -1.01
CA GLN A 94 -1.06 -10.56 -1.93
C GLN A 94 0.32 -11.24 -1.92
N LEU A 95 0.74 -11.80 -0.78
CA LEU A 95 2.06 -12.43 -0.62
C LEU A 95 2.04 -13.95 -0.87
N TYR A 96 0.98 -14.63 -0.41
CA TYR A 96 0.81 -16.07 -0.43
C TYR A 96 -0.62 -16.47 -0.82
N PRO A 97 -1.05 -16.28 -2.07
CA PRO A 97 -2.43 -16.52 -2.49
C PRO A 97 -2.87 -17.98 -2.27
N VAL A 98 -1.97 -18.94 -2.47
CA VAL A 98 -2.25 -20.39 -2.33
C VAL A 98 -2.53 -20.79 -0.89
N PHE A 99 -1.79 -20.21 0.07
CA PHE A 99 -1.87 -20.56 1.49
C PHE A 99 -2.56 -19.47 2.32
N ALA A 100 -3.20 -18.51 1.66
CA ALA A 100 -3.74 -17.31 2.29
C ALA A 100 -4.67 -17.65 3.45
N ARG A 101 -5.54 -18.65 3.25
CA ARG A 101 -6.49 -19.10 4.26
C ARG A 101 -5.82 -19.72 5.48
N GLN A 102 -4.84 -20.61 5.27
CA GLN A 102 -4.13 -21.31 6.34
C GLN A 102 -3.25 -20.34 7.14
N ILE A 103 -2.50 -19.48 6.45
CA ILE A 103 -1.63 -18.48 7.06
C ILE A 103 -2.47 -17.46 7.84
N THR A 104 -3.57 -16.98 7.26
CA THR A 104 -4.50 -16.08 7.95
C THR A 104 -5.09 -16.74 9.18
N GLY A 105 -5.48 -18.02 9.12
CA GLY A 105 -5.95 -18.77 10.27
C GLY A 105 -4.92 -18.81 11.41
N MET A 106 -3.67 -19.13 11.10
CA MET A 106 -2.59 -19.15 12.08
C MET A 106 -2.29 -17.76 12.68
N LEU A 107 -2.40 -16.70 11.87
CA LEU A 107 -2.19 -15.34 12.35
C LEU A 107 -3.35 -14.88 13.25
N LEU A 108 -4.59 -15.28 12.95
CA LEU A 108 -5.76 -14.98 13.77
C LEU A 108 -5.72 -15.67 15.15
N GLU A 109 -4.96 -16.76 15.29
CA GLU A 109 -4.70 -17.40 16.58
C GLU A 109 -3.80 -16.56 17.52
N LEU A 110 -3.09 -15.54 17.00
CA LEU A 110 -2.25 -14.65 17.82
C LEU A 110 -3.06 -13.67 18.69
N GLY A 111 -4.36 -13.54 18.43
CA GLY A 111 -5.28 -12.65 19.14
C GLY A 111 -5.37 -11.25 18.54
N GLU A 112 -6.57 -10.67 18.61
CA GLU A 112 -6.91 -9.41 17.93
C GLU A 112 -6.05 -8.23 18.38
N GLY A 113 -5.71 -8.12 19.68
CA GLY A 113 -4.89 -7.02 20.20
C GLY A 113 -3.47 -7.00 19.62
N ARG A 114 -2.83 -8.17 19.46
CA ARG A 114 -1.50 -8.28 18.85
C ARG A 114 -1.53 -8.05 17.34
N LEU A 115 -2.62 -8.44 16.68
CA LEU A 115 -2.78 -8.20 15.25
C LEU A 115 -2.98 -6.72 14.94
N VAL A 116 -3.66 -5.97 15.80
CA VAL A 116 -3.77 -4.51 15.64
C VAL A 116 -2.40 -3.84 15.76
N GLU A 117 -1.59 -4.23 16.75
CA GLU A 117 -0.21 -3.73 16.90
C GLU A 117 0.69 -4.12 15.72
N LEU A 118 0.55 -5.34 15.21
CA LEU A 118 1.29 -5.79 14.04
C LEU A 118 0.84 -5.08 12.76
N LEU A 119 -0.46 -4.82 12.57
CA LEU A 119 -0.96 -4.10 11.40
C LEU A 119 -0.48 -2.64 11.34
N ASP A 120 -0.16 -2.03 12.48
CA ASP A 120 0.50 -0.71 12.55
C ASP A 120 1.97 -0.76 12.11
N ASN A 121 2.62 -1.92 12.16
CA ASN A 121 4.01 -2.12 11.73
C ASN A 121 4.11 -3.17 10.60
N LYS A 122 4.02 -2.68 9.35
CA LYS A 122 4.02 -3.51 8.14
C LYS A 122 5.21 -4.47 8.04
N ASP A 123 6.41 -4.07 8.44
CA ASP A 123 7.61 -4.92 8.34
C ASP A 123 7.53 -6.11 9.31
N GLN A 124 7.14 -5.86 10.57
CA GLN A 124 6.95 -6.92 11.55
C GLN A 124 5.78 -7.83 11.18
N PHE A 125 4.73 -7.28 10.57
CA PHE A 125 3.60 -8.06 10.10
C PHE A 125 4.01 -9.01 8.97
N ILE A 126 4.73 -8.52 7.96
CA ILE A 126 5.25 -9.34 6.85
C ILE A 126 6.17 -10.43 7.38
N GLU A 127 7.03 -10.15 8.35
CA GLU A 127 7.89 -11.16 8.98
C GLU A 127 7.07 -12.28 9.64
N HIS A 128 5.98 -11.94 10.33
CA HIS A 128 5.08 -12.94 10.93
C HIS A 128 4.33 -13.75 9.87
N ILE A 129 3.95 -13.12 8.75
CA ILE A 129 3.37 -13.81 7.59
C ILE A 129 4.38 -14.82 7.04
N HIS A 130 5.64 -14.45 6.86
CA HIS A 130 6.68 -15.35 6.37
C HIS A 130 6.92 -16.54 7.31
N LYS A 131 6.94 -16.30 8.63
CA LYS A 131 7.06 -17.37 9.64
C LYS A 131 5.88 -18.34 9.58
N ALA A 132 4.66 -17.82 9.49
CA ALA A 132 3.45 -18.65 9.37
C ALA A 132 3.41 -19.40 8.02
N ALA A 133 3.87 -18.79 6.94
CA ALA A 133 4.01 -19.41 5.63
C ALA A 133 5.00 -20.57 5.66
N ALA A 134 6.17 -20.40 6.29
CA ALA A 134 7.18 -21.44 6.43
C ALA A 134 6.61 -22.68 7.14
N VAL A 135 5.92 -22.48 8.28
CA VAL A 135 5.28 -23.58 9.01
C VAL A 135 4.18 -24.26 8.16
N THR A 136 3.38 -23.48 7.45
CA THR A 136 2.32 -24.02 6.57
C THR A 136 2.91 -24.88 5.46
N MET A 137 3.97 -24.40 4.79
CA MET A 137 4.66 -25.12 3.73
C MET A 137 5.34 -26.40 4.25
N GLU A 138 5.98 -26.35 5.42
CA GLU A 138 6.57 -27.54 6.07
C GLU A 138 5.50 -28.60 6.39
N THR A 139 4.31 -28.19 6.85
CA THR A 139 3.22 -29.13 7.16
C THR A 139 2.60 -29.77 5.91
N GLU A 140 2.53 -29.07 4.78
CA GLU A 140 2.03 -29.61 3.52
C GLU A 140 3.04 -30.55 2.83
N VAL A 141 4.35 -30.29 3.00
CA VAL A 141 5.42 -31.22 2.59
C VAL A 141 5.35 -32.53 3.39
N ASN A 142 5.06 -32.47 4.70
CA ASN A 142 4.96 -33.66 5.55
C ASN A 142 3.64 -34.46 5.37
N LYS A 143 2.56 -33.83 4.89
CA LYS A 143 1.29 -34.53 4.57
C LYS A 143 1.37 -35.38 3.29
N LYS A 144 2.27 -35.06 2.35
CA LYS A 144 2.51 -35.88 1.15
C LYS A 144 3.22 -37.22 1.45
N ALA A 145 3.89 -37.35 2.60
CA ALA A 145 4.59 -38.57 2.99
C ALA A 145 3.70 -39.64 3.67
N THR A 146 2.45 -39.33 4.04
CA THR A 146 1.59 -40.23 4.84
C THR A 146 0.27 -40.64 4.17
N ARG A 147 0.10 -40.40 2.86
CA ARG A 147 -1.04 -40.92 2.08
C ARG A 147 -0.65 -42.08 1.16
N LYS A 148 -0.05 -43.13 1.74
CA LYS A 148 -0.20 -44.51 1.27
C LYS A 148 -0.74 -45.30 2.45
N ASP A 149 -1.69 -46.17 2.18
CA ASP A 149 -2.39 -47.04 3.14
C ASP A 149 -3.54 -46.39 3.92
N LYS A 150 -4.73 -46.42 3.30
CA LYS A 150 -5.87 -47.26 3.74
C LYS A 150 -7.05 -47.19 2.76
N ASN A 151 -7.07 -48.18 1.86
CA ASN A 151 -8.26 -48.83 1.28
C ASN A 151 -9.23 -49.26 2.40
N THR A 152 -10.57 -49.35 2.35
CA THR A 152 -11.74 -49.14 1.43
C THR A 152 -12.99 -49.40 2.34
N PRO A 153 -14.26 -49.63 1.92
CA PRO A 153 -15.07 -49.17 0.76
C PRO A 153 -16.50 -48.71 1.15
N THR A 154 -17.11 -47.76 0.42
CA THR A 154 -18.57 -47.86 0.12
C THR A 154 -18.96 -47.13 -1.17
N GLN A 155 -19.05 -47.94 -2.22
CA GLN A 155 -19.98 -47.92 -3.37
C GLN A 155 -20.43 -46.62 -4.06
N LYS A 156 -20.18 -46.65 -5.38
CA LYS A 156 -20.97 -46.10 -6.52
C LYS A 156 -20.85 -44.58 -6.70
N GLN A 157 -20.38 -44.04 -7.82
CA GLN A 157 -20.60 -44.41 -9.22
C GLN A 157 -19.45 -43.91 -10.10
N ASP A 158 -19.24 -44.63 -11.20
CA ASP A 158 -18.26 -44.42 -12.26
C ASP A 158 -18.30 -43.01 -12.88
N ASN A 159 -17.11 -42.45 -13.13
CA ASN A 159 -16.70 -41.40 -14.09
C ASN A 159 -15.85 -40.31 -13.41
N ASP A 160 -14.52 -40.35 -13.55
CA ASP A 160 -13.64 -39.15 -13.74
C ASP A 160 -12.12 -39.41 -13.49
N ILE A 161 -11.58 -40.60 -13.81
CA ILE A 161 -10.12 -40.84 -13.66
C ILE A 161 -9.30 -40.00 -14.67
N SER A 162 -9.93 -39.47 -15.72
CA SER A 162 -9.28 -38.63 -16.74
C SER A 162 -9.09 -37.17 -16.33
N LYS A 163 -9.61 -36.73 -15.17
CA LYS A 163 -9.64 -35.31 -14.78
C LYS A 163 -8.61 -34.94 -13.72
N ALA A 164 -8.12 -35.93 -12.95
CA ALA A 164 -7.16 -35.70 -11.86
C ALA A 164 -5.72 -35.49 -12.38
N VAL A 165 -5.33 -36.17 -13.45
CA VAL A 165 -3.99 -36.03 -14.08
C VAL A 165 -3.83 -34.64 -14.71
N SER A 166 -4.89 -34.07 -15.29
CA SER A 166 -4.85 -32.73 -15.90
C SER A 166 -4.74 -31.59 -14.88
N LEU A 167 -5.28 -31.77 -13.66
CA LEU A 167 -5.23 -30.74 -12.62
C LEU A 167 -3.83 -30.61 -11.99
N GLU A 168 -3.07 -31.70 -11.90
CA GLU A 168 -1.70 -31.67 -11.35
C GLU A 168 -0.72 -31.00 -12.32
N GLU A 169 -0.86 -31.24 -13.62
CA GLU A 169 -0.04 -30.61 -14.67
C GLU A 169 -0.38 -29.11 -14.83
N GLU A 170 -1.65 -28.73 -14.73
CA GLU A 170 -2.09 -27.34 -14.80
C GLU A 170 -1.57 -26.52 -13.60
N GLN A 171 -1.60 -27.09 -12.39
CA GLN A 171 -1.05 -26.47 -11.19
C GLN A 171 0.47 -26.33 -11.24
N GLU A 172 1.18 -27.34 -11.75
CA GLU A 172 2.63 -27.24 -11.91
C GLU A 172 3.01 -26.16 -12.94
N LYS A 173 2.26 -26.08 -14.05
CA LYS A 173 2.48 -25.08 -15.08
C LYS A 173 2.25 -23.66 -14.54
N GLU A 174 1.23 -23.45 -13.72
CA GLU A 174 0.95 -22.17 -13.07
C GLU A 174 2.03 -21.78 -12.05
N GLN A 175 2.59 -22.75 -11.31
CA GLN A 175 3.71 -22.48 -10.39
C GLN A 175 5.00 -22.09 -11.13
N LEU A 176 5.31 -22.78 -12.23
CA LEU A 176 6.45 -22.44 -13.09
C LEU A 176 6.25 -21.08 -13.76
N ALA A 177 5.02 -20.77 -14.19
CA ALA A 177 4.64 -19.45 -14.72
C ALA A 177 4.97 -18.31 -13.76
N CYS A 178 4.55 -18.42 -12.50
CA CYS A 178 4.82 -17.40 -11.50
C CYS A 178 6.32 -17.21 -11.25
N GLN A 179 7.09 -18.31 -11.18
CA GLN A 179 8.54 -18.21 -10.92
C GLN A 179 9.31 -17.64 -12.11
N ILE A 180 8.97 -18.06 -13.33
CA ILE A 180 9.56 -17.54 -14.56
C ILE A 180 9.18 -16.06 -14.71
N PHE A 181 7.91 -15.70 -14.53
CA PHE A 181 7.44 -14.32 -14.58
C PHE A 181 8.24 -13.41 -13.64
N LEU A 182 8.42 -13.82 -12.38
CA LEU A 182 9.17 -13.05 -11.39
C LEU A 182 10.64 -12.84 -11.79
N LYS A 183 11.26 -13.82 -12.45
CA LYS A 183 12.62 -13.68 -12.97
C LYS A 183 12.69 -12.75 -14.18
N VAL A 184 11.72 -12.86 -15.09
CA VAL A 184 11.64 -12.04 -16.31
C VAL A 184 11.28 -10.59 -15.98
N VAL A 185 10.32 -10.34 -15.09
CA VAL A 185 9.87 -8.97 -14.71
C VAL A 185 10.96 -8.17 -14.03
N ASN A 186 11.87 -8.83 -13.31
CA ASN A 186 13.03 -8.17 -12.70
C ASN A 186 14.01 -7.57 -13.73
N GLN A 187 13.93 -7.99 -15.00
CA GLN A 187 14.84 -7.55 -16.04
C GLN A 187 14.14 -6.91 -17.25
N HIS A 188 12.92 -7.36 -17.55
CA HIS A 188 12.09 -6.90 -18.65
C HIS A 188 10.67 -6.56 -18.15
N PRO A 189 10.51 -5.59 -17.23
CA PRO A 189 9.26 -5.37 -16.49
C PRO A 189 8.04 -5.08 -17.38
N ASN A 190 8.23 -4.48 -18.55
CA ASN A 190 7.13 -4.05 -19.43
C ASN A 190 6.75 -5.06 -20.51
N THR A 191 7.62 -6.01 -20.80
CA THR A 191 7.37 -7.09 -21.76
C THR A 191 7.26 -8.44 -21.05
N ALA A 192 7.39 -8.48 -19.72
CA ALA A 192 7.38 -9.70 -18.93
C ALA A 192 6.11 -10.52 -19.12
N ASP A 193 4.94 -9.90 -19.19
CA ASP A 193 3.67 -10.61 -19.39
C ASP A 193 3.64 -11.32 -20.75
N ARG A 194 4.08 -10.63 -21.82
CA ARG A 194 4.12 -11.16 -23.18
C ARG A 194 5.21 -12.21 -23.35
N ILE A 195 6.41 -11.93 -22.86
CA ILE A 195 7.55 -12.86 -22.88
C ILE A 195 7.19 -14.11 -22.09
N THR A 196 6.67 -13.96 -20.87
CA THR A 196 6.27 -15.10 -20.05
C THR A 196 5.13 -15.86 -20.71
N GLY A 197 4.15 -15.17 -21.32
CA GLY A 197 3.12 -15.80 -22.13
C GLY A 197 3.69 -16.68 -23.25
N MET A 198 4.65 -16.15 -24.03
CA MET A 198 5.34 -16.90 -25.10
C MET A 198 6.16 -18.07 -24.55
N LEU A 199 6.84 -17.89 -23.41
CA LEU A 199 7.60 -18.96 -22.77
C LEU A 199 6.69 -20.07 -22.25
N LEU A 200 5.49 -19.71 -21.75
CA LEU A 200 4.49 -20.65 -21.25
C LEU A 200 3.77 -21.44 -22.33
N GLU A 201 4.02 -21.15 -23.61
CA GLU A 201 3.62 -22.03 -24.71
C GLU A 201 4.47 -23.31 -24.77
N MET A 202 5.59 -23.36 -24.04
CA MET A 202 6.41 -24.56 -23.88
C MET A 202 5.78 -25.60 -22.93
N ASP A 203 6.24 -26.83 -23.05
CA ASP A 203 5.87 -27.96 -22.20
C ASP A 203 6.53 -27.87 -20.81
N ILE A 204 5.88 -28.47 -19.81
CA ILE A 204 6.27 -28.44 -18.40
C ILE A 204 7.74 -28.86 -18.16
N PRO A 205 8.29 -29.90 -18.83
CA PRO A 205 9.71 -30.27 -18.67
C PRO A 205 10.66 -29.14 -19.08
N ASN A 206 10.40 -28.48 -20.21
CA ASN A 206 11.20 -27.36 -20.70
C ASN A 206 11.04 -26.13 -19.81
N LEU A 207 9.82 -25.86 -19.30
CA LEU A 207 9.58 -24.81 -18.30
C LEU A 207 10.36 -25.05 -17.00
N ARG A 208 10.45 -26.30 -16.56
CA ARG A 208 11.23 -26.69 -15.37
C ARG A 208 12.73 -26.52 -15.60
N GLU A 209 13.20 -26.80 -16.81
CA GLU A 209 14.61 -26.60 -17.20
C GLU A 209 14.99 -25.12 -17.19
N ILE A 210 14.22 -24.26 -17.88
CA ILE A 210 14.50 -22.81 -17.88
C ILE A 210 14.30 -22.17 -16.50
N ASN A 211 13.42 -22.72 -15.65
CA ASN A 211 13.26 -22.20 -14.30
C ASN A 211 14.46 -22.54 -13.41
N ASN A 212 15.13 -23.68 -13.64
CA ASN A 212 16.30 -24.10 -12.88
C ASN A 212 17.60 -23.46 -13.39
N ASP A 213 17.68 -23.16 -14.68
CA ASP A 213 18.85 -22.56 -15.32
C ASP A 213 18.57 -21.14 -15.82
N ASN A 214 19.15 -20.16 -15.13
CA ASN A 214 18.99 -18.76 -15.48
C ASN A 214 19.65 -18.42 -16.83
N GLU A 215 20.71 -19.10 -17.27
CA GLU A 215 21.38 -18.78 -18.54
C GLU A 215 20.49 -19.15 -19.73
N ILE A 216 19.85 -20.32 -19.66
CA ILE A 216 18.89 -20.80 -20.66
C ILE A 216 17.63 -19.92 -20.67
N LEU A 217 17.14 -19.51 -19.49
CA LEU A 217 16.02 -18.58 -19.37
C LEU A 217 16.31 -17.27 -20.12
N MET A 218 17.49 -16.68 -19.90
CA MET A 218 17.91 -15.44 -20.54
C MET A 218 18.00 -15.55 -22.06
N GLU A 219 18.54 -16.66 -22.56
CA GLU A 219 18.59 -16.93 -23.99
C GLU A 219 17.18 -16.97 -24.60
N LYS A 220 16.24 -17.65 -23.93
CA LYS A 220 14.85 -17.78 -24.38
C LYS A 220 14.07 -16.48 -24.27
N VAL A 221 14.32 -15.69 -23.22
CA VAL A 221 13.79 -14.33 -23.06
C VAL A 221 14.27 -13.43 -24.19
N SER A 222 15.54 -13.48 -24.55
CA SER A 222 16.10 -12.72 -25.68
C SER A 222 15.46 -13.11 -27.01
N GLN A 223 15.19 -14.40 -27.24
CA GLN A 223 14.48 -14.89 -28.43
C GLN A 223 13.04 -14.37 -28.48
N ALA A 224 12.33 -14.37 -27.35
CA ALA A 224 10.97 -13.85 -27.25
C ALA A 224 10.90 -12.33 -27.45
N VAL A 225 11.86 -11.57 -26.89
CA VAL A 225 11.98 -10.12 -27.13
C VAL A 225 12.19 -9.81 -28.61
N GLN A 226 13.04 -10.58 -29.29
CA GLN A 226 13.29 -10.41 -30.72
C GLN A 226 12.03 -10.66 -31.55
N ALA A 227 11.27 -11.71 -31.23
CA ALA A 227 10.00 -12.02 -31.91
C ALA A 227 8.93 -10.94 -31.68
N LEU A 228 8.84 -10.37 -30.47
CA LEU A 228 7.90 -9.29 -30.15
C LEU A 228 8.25 -7.97 -30.85
N GLY A 229 9.53 -7.73 -31.20
CA GLY A 229 9.95 -6.56 -31.97
C GLY A 229 9.58 -6.60 -33.46
N GLU A 230 9.14 -7.74 -33.98
CA GLU A 230 8.79 -7.93 -35.40
C GLU A 230 7.28 -7.80 -35.67
N GLU A 231 6.42 -7.96 -34.65
CA GLU A 231 4.96 -7.92 -34.80
C GLU A 231 4.37 -6.51 -34.99
N GLU A 232 5.10 -5.43 -34.67
CA GLU A 232 4.62 -4.06 -34.87
C GLU A 232 4.65 -3.59 -36.34
N LYS A 233 5.11 -4.42 -37.29
CA LYS A 233 5.21 -4.06 -38.72
C LYS A 233 4.12 -4.60 -39.64
N SER A 234 3.05 -5.20 -39.12
CA SER A 234 2.06 -5.88 -39.97
C SER A 234 0.60 -5.64 -39.57
N CYS A 235 0.11 -4.41 -39.72
CA CYS A 235 -1.20 -4.16 -40.37
C CYS A 235 -1.38 -2.65 -40.61
N GLY A 236 -1.29 -2.23 -41.88
CA GLY A 236 -1.40 -0.84 -42.30
C GLY A 236 -2.82 -0.38 -42.62
N SER A 237 -3.02 0.94 -42.62
CA SER A 237 -3.69 1.58 -43.75
C SER A 237 -2.99 2.90 -44.02
N ASP A 238 -2.63 3.08 -45.28
CA ASP A 238 -1.99 4.24 -45.86
C ASP A 238 -2.82 5.51 -45.67
N ASP A 239 -2.16 6.59 -45.23
CA ASP A 239 -2.35 7.93 -45.77
C ASP A 239 -1.12 8.79 -45.42
N LYS A 240 -0.26 9.00 -46.41
CA LYS A 240 0.77 10.05 -46.39
C LYS A 240 0.20 11.29 -47.04
N GLU A 241 -0.25 12.26 -46.24
CA GLU A 241 -0.18 13.68 -46.62
C GLU A 241 0.16 14.56 -45.40
N ASN A 242 1.44 14.93 -45.34
CA ASN A 242 1.94 16.27 -45.05
C ASN A 242 1.06 17.18 -44.17
N THR A 243 1.32 17.21 -42.86
CA THR A 243 1.25 18.46 -42.08
C THR A 243 2.13 18.34 -40.82
N HIS A 244 3.18 19.17 -40.74
CA HIS A 244 3.77 19.54 -39.47
C HIS A 244 2.67 20.12 -38.56
N GLY A 245 2.50 19.54 -37.38
CA GLY A 245 1.74 20.15 -36.29
C GLY A 245 0.37 19.54 -35.98
N SER A 246 0.30 18.28 -35.52
CA SER A 246 -0.84 17.82 -34.69
C SER A 246 -0.60 16.47 -33.97
N LEU A 247 0.64 16.15 -33.55
CA LEU A 247 0.94 14.87 -32.87
C LEU A 247 0.70 14.90 -31.34
N GLY A 248 0.50 16.06 -30.72
CA GLY A 248 0.21 16.13 -29.28
C GLY A 248 -1.19 15.66 -28.90
N LYS A 249 -2.23 15.85 -29.71
CA LYS A 249 -3.61 15.82 -29.16
C LYS A 249 -4.12 14.45 -28.69
N GLN A 250 -3.64 13.34 -29.26
CA GLN A 250 -4.26 12.04 -29.01
C GLN A 250 -3.71 11.31 -27.78
N GLU A 251 -2.40 11.41 -27.53
CA GLU A 251 -1.79 11.02 -26.25
C GLU A 251 -2.12 12.03 -25.15
N ASN A 252 -2.32 13.30 -25.50
CA ASN A 252 -2.72 14.32 -24.54
C ASN A 252 -4.13 14.10 -24.00
N GLU A 253 -5.09 13.68 -24.84
CA GLU A 253 -6.43 13.38 -24.33
C GLU A 253 -6.46 12.17 -23.38
N SER A 254 -5.67 11.12 -23.62
CA SER A 254 -5.63 9.96 -22.71
C SER A 254 -4.94 10.31 -21.40
N PHE A 255 -3.83 11.06 -21.46
CA PHE A 255 -3.11 11.54 -20.28
C PHE A 255 -3.97 12.45 -19.39
N LEU A 256 -4.63 13.45 -19.99
CA LEU A 256 -5.48 14.40 -19.25
C LEU A 256 -6.69 13.72 -18.63
N ARG A 257 -7.37 12.82 -19.36
CA ARG A 257 -8.49 12.05 -18.81
C ARG A 257 -8.07 11.19 -17.62
N GLN A 258 -6.88 10.60 -17.68
CA GLN A 258 -6.37 9.75 -16.62
C GLN A 258 -5.95 10.57 -15.39
N ILE A 259 -5.30 11.72 -15.56
CA ILE A 259 -5.04 12.66 -14.46
C ILE A 259 -6.35 13.13 -13.83
N GLU A 260 -7.32 13.57 -14.63
CA GLU A 260 -8.60 14.06 -14.11
C GLU A 260 -9.37 12.99 -13.33
N SER A 261 -9.26 11.72 -13.74
CA SER A 261 -9.91 10.60 -13.03
C SER A 261 -9.21 10.18 -11.73
N GLU A 262 -7.90 10.37 -11.62
CA GLU A 262 -7.08 9.80 -10.56
C GLU A 262 -6.58 10.85 -9.56
N LEU A 263 -6.29 12.07 -10.03
CA LEU A 263 -5.81 13.16 -9.19
C LEU A 263 -7.00 13.79 -8.45
N ASN A 264 -7.31 13.27 -7.26
CA ASN A 264 -8.29 13.88 -6.38
C ASN A 264 -7.70 15.12 -5.69
N LEU A 265 -7.40 16.15 -6.48
CA LEU A 265 -6.72 17.38 -6.07
C LEU A 265 -7.46 18.07 -4.92
N SER A 266 -8.79 17.94 -4.86
CA SER A 266 -9.63 18.45 -3.78
C SER A 266 -9.34 17.77 -2.44
N ASN A 267 -9.13 16.45 -2.44
CA ASN A 267 -8.74 15.70 -1.25
C ASN A 267 -7.28 15.99 -0.89
N LEU A 268 -6.39 16.01 -1.89
CA LEU A 268 -4.98 16.32 -1.71
C LEU A 268 -4.80 17.73 -1.12
N LYS A 269 -5.38 18.78 -1.72
CA LYS A 269 -5.33 20.16 -1.20
C LYS A 269 -5.81 20.27 0.23
N ARG A 270 -6.86 19.53 0.62
CA ARG A 270 -7.34 19.51 2.02
C ARG A 270 -6.30 18.91 2.97
N ARG A 271 -5.64 17.83 2.56
CA ARG A 271 -4.57 17.19 3.34
C ARG A 271 -3.31 18.04 3.44
N LEU A 272 -3.06 18.93 2.48
CA LEU A 272 -1.90 19.81 2.45
C LEU A 272 -2.06 21.09 3.31
N VAL A 273 -3.27 21.39 3.81
CA VAL A 273 -3.51 22.60 4.62
C VAL A 273 -2.82 22.45 5.98
N GLY A 274 -1.98 23.43 6.33
CA GLY A 274 -1.32 23.50 7.65
C GLY A 274 -0.08 22.62 7.82
N LEU A 275 0.33 21.90 6.77
CA LEU A 275 1.58 21.11 6.79
C LEU A 275 2.80 21.96 6.41
N ASP A 276 3.97 21.48 6.83
CA ASP A 276 5.26 21.99 6.35
C ASP A 276 5.50 21.62 4.88
N ASP A 277 6.30 22.43 4.19
CA ASP A 277 6.50 22.29 2.75
C ASP A 277 7.20 20.98 2.37
N ASP A 278 8.07 20.44 3.23
CA ASP A 278 8.71 19.14 3.00
C ASP A 278 7.69 18.00 2.99
N ILE A 279 6.77 17.99 3.96
CA ILE A 279 5.68 16.99 4.05
C ILE A 279 4.71 17.16 2.87
N LYS A 280 4.42 18.41 2.48
CA LYS A 280 3.58 18.66 1.29
C LYS A 280 4.21 18.07 0.03
N LYS A 281 5.53 18.24 -0.17
CA LYS A 281 6.24 17.69 -1.33
C LYS A 281 6.23 16.17 -1.33
N GLU A 282 6.40 15.54 -0.18
CA GLU A 282 6.34 14.08 -0.04
C GLU A 282 4.96 13.54 -0.46
N LEU A 283 3.87 14.11 0.08
CA LEU A 283 2.50 13.71 -0.26
C LEU A 283 2.14 13.97 -1.73
N ILE A 284 2.58 15.11 -2.26
CA ILE A 284 2.41 15.43 -3.69
C ILE A 284 3.19 14.43 -4.55
N GLY A 285 4.41 14.10 -4.13
CA GLY A 285 5.30 13.16 -4.82
C GLY A 285 4.69 11.78 -4.94
N GLU A 286 4.11 11.25 -3.86
CA GLU A 286 3.45 9.95 -3.88
C GLU A 286 2.28 9.90 -4.88
N GLU A 287 1.44 10.93 -4.90
CA GLU A 287 0.28 10.99 -5.79
C GLU A 287 0.71 11.20 -7.26
N LEU A 288 1.68 12.08 -7.51
CA LEU A 288 2.26 12.27 -8.84
C LEU A 288 2.91 10.99 -9.36
N TYR A 289 3.69 10.30 -8.53
CA TYR A 289 4.36 9.06 -8.90
C TYR A 289 3.36 7.98 -9.30
N LYS A 290 2.27 7.78 -8.55
CA LYS A 290 1.23 6.79 -8.88
C LYS A 290 0.62 7.02 -10.26
N ILE A 291 0.39 8.27 -10.62
CA ILE A 291 -0.19 8.64 -11.91
C ILE A 291 0.85 8.49 -13.02
N LEU A 292 2.06 9.02 -12.80
CA LEU A 292 3.16 8.92 -13.77
C LEU A 292 3.58 7.47 -14.02
N LEU A 293 3.52 6.59 -13.02
CA LEU A 293 3.84 5.18 -13.17
C LEU A 293 2.91 4.47 -14.17
N LYS A 294 1.66 4.92 -14.30
CA LYS A 294 0.69 4.36 -15.26
C LYS A 294 0.96 4.79 -16.71
N ILE A 295 1.68 5.90 -16.92
CA ILE A 295 1.80 6.57 -18.23
C ILE A 295 3.26 6.59 -18.71
N TYR A 296 4.20 6.90 -17.82
CA TYR A 296 5.64 6.90 -18.04
C TYR A 296 6.35 5.96 -17.05
N PRO A 297 6.16 4.63 -17.11
CA PRO A 297 6.68 3.69 -16.11
C PRO A 297 8.22 3.75 -15.94
N HIS A 298 8.95 4.04 -17.02
CA HIS A 298 10.41 4.10 -17.03
C HIS A 298 11.00 5.41 -16.50
N TYR A 299 10.20 6.47 -16.46
CA TYR A 299 10.66 7.80 -16.09
C TYR A 299 9.88 8.37 -14.89
N ALA A 300 8.94 7.61 -14.32
CA ALA A 300 8.05 8.08 -13.26
C ALA A 300 8.82 8.61 -12.05
N ASP A 301 9.86 7.91 -11.61
CA ASP A 301 10.73 8.31 -10.50
C ASP A 301 11.48 9.62 -10.81
N LYS A 302 12.11 9.71 -11.99
CA LYS A 302 12.91 10.86 -12.40
C LYS A 302 12.05 12.09 -12.70
N ILE A 303 10.93 11.92 -13.40
CA ILE A 303 9.98 13.00 -13.69
C ILE A 303 9.37 13.50 -12.37
N THR A 304 8.97 12.60 -11.47
CA THR A 304 8.45 13.01 -10.15
C THR A 304 9.52 13.82 -9.40
N GLY A 305 10.76 13.34 -9.35
CA GLY A 305 11.88 14.08 -8.76
C GLY A 305 12.06 15.47 -9.37
N MET A 306 12.12 15.56 -10.70
CA MET A 306 12.26 16.84 -11.42
C MET A 306 11.08 17.80 -11.15
N LEU A 307 9.86 17.27 -11.01
CA LEU A 307 8.70 18.10 -10.67
C LEU A 307 8.74 18.57 -9.21
N LEU A 308 9.19 17.73 -8.28
CA LEU A 308 9.32 18.08 -6.86
C LEU A 308 10.46 19.07 -6.58
N GLU A 309 11.44 19.18 -7.48
CA GLU A 309 12.50 20.20 -7.41
C GLU A 309 11.97 21.63 -7.63
N MET A 310 10.75 21.78 -8.16
CA MET A 310 10.12 23.10 -8.32
C MET A 310 9.72 23.73 -6.98
N ASP A 311 9.51 25.05 -6.99
CA ASP A 311 8.94 25.77 -5.85
C ASP A 311 7.52 25.27 -5.55
N MET A 312 7.17 25.20 -4.26
CA MET A 312 5.87 24.69 -3.79
C MET A 312 4.68 25.38 -4.48
N ASN A 313 4.74 26.70 -4.65
CA ASN A 313 3.68 27.48 -5.28
C ASN A 313 3.48 27.09 -6.75
N ILE A 314 4.58 26.90 -7.49
CA ILE A 314 4.55 26.49 -8.91
C ILE A 314 4.05 25.06 -9.03
N LEU A 315 4.47 24.18 -8.12
CA LEU A 315 4.03 22.78 -8.07
C LEU A 315 2.52 22.69 -7.81
N LEU A 316 1.99 23.45 -6.85
CA LEU A 316 0.56 23.50 -6.56
C LEU A 316 -0.26 24.08 -7.71
N GLU A 317 0.26 25.09 -8.42
CA GLU A 317 -0.35 25.64 -9.63
C GLU A 317 -0.35 24.61 -10.77
N THR A 318 0.77 23.90 -10.95
CA THR A 318 0.93 22.84 -11.94
C THR A 318 -0.05 21.70 -11.69
N LEU A 319 -0.22 21.26 -10.43
CA LEU A 319 -1.22 20.26 -10.06
C LEU A 319 -2.67 20.75 -10.20
N ALA A 320 -2.89 22.06 -10.13
CA ALA A 320 -4.22 22.65 -10.30
C ALA A 320 -4.67 22.69 -11.77
N ASN A 321 -3.75 22.57 -12.71
CA ASN A 321 -4.04 22.57 -14.13
C ASN A 321 -3.44 21.32 -14.80
N PRO A 322 -4.27 20.32 -15.19
CA PRO A 322 -3.77 19.10 -15.79
C PRO A 322 -3.04 19.32 -17.12
N GLU A 323 -3.42 20.34 -17.91
CA GLU A 323 -2.68 20.72 -19.13
C GLU A 323 -1.29 21.23 -18.83
N LEU A 324 -1.14 22.00 -17.74
CA LEU A 324 0.16 22.52 -17.31
C LEU A 324 1.04 21.39 -16.76
N LEU A 325 0.47 20.49 -15.95
CA LEU A 325 1.16 19.30 -15.48
C LEU A 325 1.66 18.44 -16.63
N GLN A 326 0.80 18.23 -17.64
CA GLN A 326 1.20 17.52 -18.83
C GLN A 326 2.39 18.16 -19.54
N ASN A 327 2.30 19.46 -19.82
CA ASN A 327 3.36 20.15 -20.54
C ASN A 327 4.72 20.07 -19.79
N ARG A 328 4.67 20.12 -18.46
CA ARG A 328 5.86 19.94 -17.61
C ARG A 328 6.41 18.52 -17.65
N VAL A 329 5.54 17.51 -17.68
CA VAL A 329 5.92 16.11 -17.81
C VAL A 329 6.58 15.85 -19.16
N GLU A 330 6.00 16.34 -20.26
CA GLU A 330 6.59 16.24 -21.60
C GLU A 330 7.98 16.89 -21.69
N GLN A 331 8.14 18.07 -21.08
CA GLN A 331 9.45 18.73 -21.00
C GLN A 331 10.47 17.89 -20.21
N ALA A 332 10.04 17.27 -19.11
CA ALA A 332 10.91 16.40 -18.32
C ALA A 332 11.30 15.14 -19.10
N VAL A 333 10.36 14.50 -19.80
CA VAL A 333 10.62 13.35 -20.68
C VAL A 333 11.61 13.72 -21.77
N ALA A 334 11.38 14.82 -22.49
CA ALA A 334 12.29 15.28 -23.54
C ALA A 334 13.71 15.55 -23.00
N ALA A 335 13.83 16.11 -21.79
CA ALA A 335 15.12 16.35 -21.14
C ALA A 335 15.83 15.05 -20.66
N LEU A 336 15.08 13.97 -20.45
CA LEU A 336 15.61 12.66 -20.09
C LEU A 336 16.03 11.85 -21.33
N ASP A 337 15.29 11.97 -22.43
CA ASP A 337 15.63 11.36 -23.72
C ASP A 337 16.89 11.99 -24.33
N ASP A 338 17.08 13.31 -24.19
CA ASP A 338 18.27 14.03 -24.67
C ASP A 338 19.54 13.75 -23.84
N LYS A 339 19.39 13.07 -22.69
CA LYS A 339 20.48 12.67 -21.78
C LYS A 339 20.81 11.17 -21.84
N SER A 340 20.16 10.40 -22.72
CA SER A 340 20.34 8.94 -22.85
C SER A 340 21.35 8.55 -23.93
#